data_AF-A0A2G6CC19-F1
#
_entry.id   AF-A0A2G6CC19-F1
#
_cell.length_a   1.000
_cell.length_b   1.000
_cell.length_c   1.000
_cell.angle_alpha   90.00
_cell.angle_beta   90.00
_cell.angle_gamma   90.00
#
_symmetry.space_group_name_H-M   'P 1'
#
loop_
_entity.id
_entity.type
_entity.pdbx_description
1 polymer ?
#
loop_
_entity_poly.entity_id
_entity_poly.type
_entity_poly.pdbx_seq_one_letter_code
_entity_poly.pdbx_strand_id
1 'polypeptide(L)' 'TGWMMRVMDRLVRGEAEIEEIDMLFSVTKQVEGHTICALGDAAAWPIQGLIRNFREEIEDRIKAQKTGRMGAMAAE' A
#
# COMPACT_ATOMS: atom_id res chain seq x y z
N THR A 1 6.62 -11.24 6.73
CA THR A 1 6.39 -9.99 5.98
C THR A 1 5.70 -8.91 6.82
N GLY A 2 6.16 -8.66 8.07
CA GLY A 2 5.41 -7.82 9.01
C GLY A 2 5.29 -6.35 8.62
N TRP A 3 6.26 -5.78 7.88
CA TRP A 3 6.19 -4.40 7.42
C TRP A 3 5.24 -4.23 6.22
N MET A 4 5.38 -5.06 5.18
CA MET A 4 4.50 -5.01 4.01
C MET A 4 3.02 -5.16 4.41
N MET A 5 2.70 -6.08 5.33
CA MET A 5 1.33 -6.24 5.83
C MET A 5 0.79 -5.02 6.57
N ARG A 6 1.62 -4.30 7.33
CA ARG A 6 1.21 -3.07 8.02
C ARG A 6 0.92 -1.94 7.03
N VAL A 7 1.71 -1.82 5.96
CA VAL A 7 1.42 -0.84 4.89
C VAL A 7 0.14 -1.24 4.16
N MET A 8 -0.04 -2.53 3.82
CA MET A 8 -1.27 -3.02 3.20
C MET A 8 -2.52 -2.72 4.04
N ASP A 9 -2.48 -2.90 5.37
CA ASP A 9 -3.60 -2.56 6.25
C ASP A 9 -3.93 -1.05 6.21
N ARG A 10 -2.90 -0.19 6.20
CA ARG A 10 -3.08 1.26 6.05
C ARG A 10 -3.64 1.65 4.69
N LEU A 11 -3.22 0.99 3.60
CA LEU A 11 -3.79 1.19 2.26
C LEU A 11 -5.28 0.83 2.23
N VAL A 12 -5.68 -0.27 2.88
CA VAL A 12 -7.09 -0.66 3.01
C VAL A 12 -7.91 0.40 3.73
N ARG A 13 -7.38 0.98 4.81
CA ARG A 13 -8.02 2.03 5.61
C ARG A 13 -7.97 3.43 4.99
N GLY A 14 -7.17 3.63 3.94
CA GLY A 14 -6.89 4.96 3.36
C GLY A 14 -5.99 5.84 4.25
N GLU A 15 -5.25 5.24 5.19
CA GLU A 15 -4.39 5.93 6.16
C GLU A 15 -2.90 5.97 5.73
N ALA A 16 -2.62 5.53 4.51
CA ALA A 16 -1.29 5.59 3.92
C ALA A 16 -1.06 6.91 3.18
N GLU A 17 0.21 7.28 3.01
CA GLU A 17 0.63 8.36 2.13
C GLU A 17 0.89 7.82 0.70
N ILE A 18 0.79 8.69 -0.31
CA ILE A 18 0.95 8.28 -1.72
C ILE A 18 2.37 7.74 -1.97
N GLU A 19 3.37 8.34 -1.34
CA GLU A 19 4.77 7.94 -1.40
C GLU A 19 5.01 6.54 -0.82
N GLU A 20 4.14 6.08 0.10
CA GLU A 20 4.24 4.74 0.66
C GLU A 20 3.86 3.65 -0.35
N ILE A 21 3.09 3.98 -1.39
CA ILE A 21 2.79 3.06 -2.49
C ILE A 21 4.09 2.71 -3.23
N ASP A 22 4.89 3.72 -3.56
CA ASP A 22 6.15 3.55 -4.28
C ASP A 22 7.20 2.87 -3.39
N MET A 23 7.26 3.23 -2.11
CA MET A 23 8.11 2.54 -1.14
C MET A 23 7.72 1.07 -1.01
N LEU A 24 6.43 0.75 -0.88
CA LEU A 24 5.95 -0.62 -0.81
C LEU A 24 6.34 -1.40 -2.08
N PHE A 25 6.15 -0.81 -3.26
CA PHE A 25 6.57 -1.41 -4.53
C PHE A 25 8.08 -1.71 -4.53
N SER A 26 8.91 -0.76 -4.12
CA SER A 26 10.37 -0.97 -4.04
C SER A 26 10.74 -2.14 -3.10
N VAL A 27 10.07 -2.25 -1.96
CA VAL A 27 10.31 -3.33 -1.00
C VAL A 27 9.90 -4.68 -1.57
N THR A 28 8.81 -4.75 -2.33
CA THR A 28 8.45 -6.02 -2.99
C THR A 28 9.53 -6.51 -3.94
N LYS A 29 10.26 -5.61 -4.61
CA LYS A 29 11.39 -5.95 -5.49
C LYS A 29 12.62 -6.42 -4.72
N GLN A 30 12.80 -5.94 -3.49
CA GLN A 30 13.86 -6.43 -2.60
C GLN A 30 13.53 -7.78 -1.96
N VAL A 31 12.26 -8.18 -1.93
CA VAL A 31 11.84 -9.51 -1.44
C VAL A 31 11.88 -10.52 -2.58
N GLU A 32 11.43 -10.12 -3.77
CA GLU A 32 11.44 -10.94 -4.98
C GLU A 32 12.85 -11.47 -5.28
N GLY A 33 13.01 -12.79 -5.33
CA GLY A 33 14.29 -13.45 -5.63
C GLY A 33 15.35 -13.39 -4.52
N HIS A 34 15.06 -12.77 -3.38
CA HIS A 34 15.99 -12.60 -2.26
C HIS A 34 15.55 -13.39 -1.02
N THR A 35 14.74 -14.43 -1.21
CA THR A 35 14.28 -15.32 -0.13
C THR A 35 14.59 -16.78 -0.45
N ILE A 36 14.73 -17.61 0.59
CA ILE A 36 15.09 -19.04 0.44
C ILE A 36 13.95 -19.85 -0.20
N CYS A 37 12.70 -19.47 0.08
CA CYS A 37 11.51 -20.16 -0.38
C CYS A 37 10.61 -19.19 -1.16
N ALA A 38 9.93 -19.70 -2.19
CA ALA A 38 9.01 -18.96 -3.06
C ALA A 38 7.82 -18.31 -2.34
N LEU A 39 7.64 -18.54 -1.03
CA LEU A 39 6.67 -17.80 -0.22
C LEU A 39 6.93 -16.29 -0.24
N GLY A 40 8.20 -15.86 -0.32
CA GLY A 40 8.55 -14.44 -0.44
C GLY A 40 8.02 -13.84 -1.74
N ASP A 41 8.28 -14.51 -2.86
CA ASP A 41 7.81 -14.11 -4.19
C ASP A 41 6.29 -14.13 -4.28
N ALA A 42 5.67 -15.19 -3.73
CA ALA A 42 4.22 -15.34 -3.65
C ALA A 42 3.54 -14.21 -2.84
N ALA A 43 4.25 -13.61 -1.87
CA ALA A 43 3.76 -12.44 -1.16
C ALA A 43 4.04 -11.12 -1.90
N ALA A 44 5.14 -11.03 -2.65
CA ALA A 44 5.55 -9.82 -3.36
C ALA A 44 4.72 -9.57 -4.65
N TRP A 45 4.52 -10.60 -5.47
CA TRP A 45 3.87 -10.45 -6.77
C TRP A 45 2.42 -9.95 -6.73
N PRO A 46 1.56 -10.38 -5.78
CA PRO A 46 0.21 -9.84 -5.68
C PRO A 46 0.20 -8.34 -5.39
N ILE A 47 1.12 -7.86 -4.54
CA ILE A 47 1.24 -6.43 -4.22
C ILE A 47 1.70 -5.66 -5.47
N GLN A 48 2.70 -6.19 -6.20
CA GLN A 48 3.14 -5.59 -7.46
C GLN A 48 2.01 -5.51 -8.50
N GLY A 49 1.25 -6.60 -8.64
CA GLY A 49 0.11 -6.66 -9.55
C GLY A 49 -1.01 -5.69 -9.17
N LEU A 50 -1.31 -5.58 -7.87
CA LEU A 50 -2.28 -4.62 -7.35
C LEU A 50 -1.85 -3.19 -7.69
N ILE A 51 -0.63 -2.80 -7.34
CA ILE A 51 -0.12 -1.45 -7.59
C ILE A 51 -0.10 -1.15 -9.09
N ARG A 52 0.35 -2.08 -9.93
CA ARG A 52 0.42 -1.85 -11.38
C ARG A 52 -0.93 -1.58 -12.03
N ASN A 53 -1.99 -2.26 -11.59
CA ASN A 53 -3.28 -2.21 -12.26
C ASN A 53 -4.31 -1.31 -11.56
N PHE A 54 -4.15 -1.06 -10.26
CA PHE A 54 -5.15 -0.39 -9.43
C PHE A 54 -4.55 0.74 -8.59
N ARG A 55 -3.44 1.35 -9.03
CA ARG A 55 -2.84 2.48 -8.31
C ARG A 55 -3.84 3.61 -8.09
N GLU A 56 -4.61 3.95 -9.13
CA GLU A 56 -5.58 5.05 -9.08
C GLU A 56 -6.63 4.83 -7.98
N GLU A 57 -7.17 3.61 -7.88
CA GLU A 57 -8.13 3.24 -6.82
C GLU A 57 -7.52 3.37 -5.42
N ILE A 58 -6.25 3.02 -5.25
CA ILE A 58 -5.54 3.16 -3.96
C ILE A 58 -5.38 4.65 -3.62
N GLU A 59 -4.94 5.47 -4.57
CA GLU A 59 -4.78 6.91 -4.36
C GLU A 59 -6.11 7.60 -4.07
N ASP A 60 -7.17 7.23 -4.79
CA ASP A 60 -8.49 7.81 -4.61
C ASP A 60 -9.07 7.47 -3.24
N ARG A 61 -8.83 6.26 -2.74
CA ARG A 61 -9.17 5.89 -1.36
C ARG A 61 -8.44 6.75 -0.33
N ILE A 62 -7.14 6.97 -0.51
CA ILE A 62 -6.34 7.82 0.38
C ILE A 62 -6.86 9.27 0.35
N LYS A 63 -7.11 9.81 -0.86
CA LYS A 63 -7.64 11.18 -1.04
C LYS A 63 -9.02 11.32 -0.38
N ALA A 64 -9.92 10.35 -0.59
CA ALA A 64 -11.26 10.35 0.00
C ALA A 64 -11.19 10.37 1.53
N GLN A 65 -10.33 9.55 2.14
CA GLN A 65 -10.15 9.52 3.58
C GLN A 65 -9.59 10.85 4.13
N LYS A 66 -8.61 11.45 3.44
CA LYS A 66 -8.06 12.76 3.82
C LYS A 66 -9.09 13.88 3.74
N THR A 67 -9.89 13.91 2.67
CA THR A 67 -10.98 14.88 2.52
C THR A 67 -12.05 14.71 3.61
N GLY A 68 -12.48 13.48 3.88
CA GLY A 68 -13.46 13.18 4.94
C GLY A 68 -12.96 13.60 6.32
N ARG A 69 -11.69 13.33 6.63
CA ARG A 69 -11.05 13.74 7.88
C ARG A 69 -10.96 15.26 8.02
N MET A 70 -10.64 15.96 6.93
CA MET A 70 -10.53 17.42 6.92
C MET A 70 -11.91 18.09 7.09
N GLY A 71 -12.97 17.48 6.53
CA GLY A 71 -14.34 17.90 6.77
C GLY A 71 -14.79 17.73 8.23
N ALA A 72 -14.38 16.65 8.90
CA ALA A 72 -14.64 16.44 10.33
C ALA A 72 -13.89 17.46 11.20
N MET A 73 -12.61 17.70 10.93
CA MET A 73 -11.80 18.68 11.69
C MET A 73 -12.28 20.13 11.53
N ALA A 74 -12.84 20.50 10.37
CA ALA A 74 -13.38 21.85 10.15
C ALA A 74 -14.74 22.08 10.84
N ALA A 75 -15.41 21.00 11.28
CA ALA A 75 -16.68 21.07 12.00
C ALA A 75 -16.51 21.07 13.53
N GLU A 76 -15.28 20.89 14.04
CA GLU A 76 -14.89 21.01 15.45
C GLU A 76 -14.45 22.42 15.83
#